data_AF-A0A2M8DMG5-F1
#
_entry.id   AF-A0A2M8DMG5-F1
#
_cell.length_a   1.000
_cell.length_b   1.000
_cell.length_c   1.000
_cell.angle_alpha   90.00
_cell.angle_beta   90.00
_cell.angle_gamma   90.00
#
_symmetry.space_group_name_H-M   'P 1'
#
loop_
_entity.id
_entity.type
_entity.pdbx_description
1 polymer ?
#
loop_
_entity_poly.entity_id
_entity_poly.type
_entity_poly.pdbx_seq_one_letter_code
_entity_poly.pdbx_strand_id
1 'polypeptide(L)'
;MMDLKIKFSQHARKRMKERGISRQLVKGTVRFPDKIEKSLIDPARFLIKKLYFNEKLNKDHLLLVILEIKRNLIHIITIIDTSKISKYF
;
A
#
# COMPACT_ATOMS: atom_id res chain seq x y z
N MET A 1 -13.29 -13.68 -13.66
CA MET A 1 -12.91 -12.67 -12.64
C MET A 1 -12.44 -11.43 -13.37
N MET A 2 -12.98 -10.25 -13.07
CA MET A 2 -12.49 -9.00 -13.67
C MET A 2 -11.12 -8.66 -13.09
N ASP A 3 -10.09 -8.58 -13.93
CA ASP A 3 -8.78 -8.07 -13.53
C ASP A 3 -8.90 -6.60 -13.12
N LEU A 4 -8.79 -6.33 -11.82
CA LEU A 4 -8.75 -4.97 -11.29
C LEU A 4 -7.48 -4.28 -11.79
N LYS A 5 -7.66 -3.21 -12.57
CA LYS A 5 -6.52 -2.41 -13.05
C LYS A 5 -5.96 -1.60 -11.88
N ILE A 6 -4.65 -1.65 -11.68
CA ILE A 6 -3.96 -0.87 -10.64
C ILE A 6 -3.17 0.27 -11.31
N LYS A 7 -3.46 1.51 -10.92
CA LYS A 7 -2.72 2.71 -11.34
C LYS A 7 -2.01 3.32 -10.13
N PHE A 8 -0.79 3.78 -10.34
CA PHE A 8 0.00 4.48 -9.32
C PHE A 8 0.04 5.96 -9.63
N SER A 9 -0.29 6.80 -8.64
CA SER A 9 -0.08 8.25 -8.70
C SER A 9 1.40 8.59 -8.87
N GLN A 10 1.71 9.82 -9.29
CA GLN A 10 3.11 10.28 -9.37
C GLN A 10 3.77 10.27 -7.98
N HIS A 11 3.03 10.67 -6.95
CA HIS A 11 3.52 10.68 -5.58
C HIS A 11 3.85 9.26 -5.08
N ALA A 12 2.97 8.29 -5.32
CA ALA A 12 3.21 6.88 -4.98
C ALA A 12 4.46 6.34 -5.70
N ARG A 13 4.61 6.61 -7.00
CA ARG A 13 5.80 6.19 -7.77
C ARG A 13 7.09 6.79 -7.20
N LYS A 14 7.06 8.06 -6.80
CA LYS A 14 8.21 8.72 -6.16
C LYS A 14 8.57 8.04 -4.84
N ARG A 15 7.60 7.81 -3.95
CA ARG A 15 7.82 7.11 -2.67
C ARG A 15 8.36 5.69 -2.87
N MET A 16 7.82 4.96 -3.84
CA MET A 16 8.31 3.63 -4.20
C MET A 16 9.78 3.65 -4.61
N LYS A 17 10.17 4.60 -5.46
CA LYS A 17 11.57 4.76 -5.88
C LYS A 17 12.47 5.10 -4.70
N GLU A 18 12.07 6.06 -3.87
CA GLU A 18 12.83 6.51 -2.67
C GLU A 18 13.06 5.37 -1.66
N ARG A 19 12.08 4.48 -1.51
CA ARG A 19 12.12 3.39 -0.52
C ARG A 19 12.53 2.04 -1.09
N GLY A 20 12.79 1.97 -2.40
CA GLY A 20 13.10 0.70 -3.09
C GLY A 20 11.95 -0.31 -3.04
N ILE A 21 10.70 0.15 -3.00
CA ILE A 21 9.50 -0.69 -2.96
C ILE A 21 9.05 -1.05 -4.38
N SER A 22 8.95 -2.34 -4.67
CA SER A 22 8.57 -2.83 -5.99
C SER A 22 7.07 -2.72 -6.25
N ARG A 23 6.68 -2.68 -7.53
CA ARG A 23 5.26 -2.77 -7.92
C ARG A 23 4.66 -4.10 -7.50
N GLN A 24 5.40 -5.20 -7.57
CA GLN A 24 4.91 -6.51 -7.13
C GLN A 24 4.56 -6.48 -5.64
N LEU A 25 5.41 -5.89 -4.79
CA LEU A 25 5.14 -5.82 -3.35
C LEU A 25 3.84 -5.03 -3.09
N VAL A 26 3.66 -3.85 -3.68
CA VAL A 26 2.42 -3.07 -3.50
C VAL A 26 1.19 -3.82 -4.02
N LYS A 27 1.29 -4.47 -5.19
CA LYS A 27 0.19 -5.29 -5.72
C LYS A 27 -0.14 -6.47 -4.81
N GLY A 28 0.89 -7.13 -4.26
CA GLY A 28 0.76 -8.20 -3.28
C GLY A 28 0.07 -7.72 -2.01
N THR A 29 0.45 -6.55 -1.48
CA THR A 29 -0.20 -5.89 -0.35
C THR A 29 -1.67 -5.62 -0.60
N VAL A 30 -2.04 -5.14 -1.80
CA VAL A 30 -3.44 -4.89 -2.15
C VAL A 30 -4.23 -6.18 -2.29
N ARG A 31 -3.62 -7.26 -2.79
CA ARG A 31 -4.29 -8.56 -3.02
C ARG A 31 -4.39 -9.40 -1.74
N PHE A 32 -3.38 -9.35 -0.88
CA PHE A 32 -3.25 -10.16 0.33
C PHE A 32 -2.87 -9.31 1.56
N PRO A 33 -3.75 -8.37 1.96
CA PRO A 33 -3.49 -7.47 3.06
C PRO A 33 -3.58 -8.17 4.41
N ASP A 34 -2.87 -7.65 5.42
CA ASP A 34 -3.05 -8.12 6.81
C ASP A 34 -4.16 -7.34 7.52
N LYS A 35 -4.33 -6.07 7.16
CA LYS A 35 -5.41 -5.22 7.68
C LYS A 35 -5.88 -4.24 6.62
N ILE A 36 -7.18 -3.96 6.62
CA ILE A 36 -7.82 -2.96 5.76
C ILE A 36 -8.61 -2.02 6.65
N GLU A 37 -8.41 -0.72 6.48
CA GLU A 37 -9.15 0.33 7.17
C GLU A 37 -9.83 1.22 6.13
N LYS A 38 -11.12 1.49 6.31
CA LYS A 38 -11.88 2.42 5.47
C LYS A 38 -11.77 3.83 6.05
N SER A 39 -11.61 4.84 5.21
CA SER A 39 -11.63 6.22 5.67
C SER A 39 -13.03 6.60 6.17
N LEU A 40 -13.07 7.32 7.29
CA LEU A 40 -14.29 7.90 7.85
C LEU A 40 -14.75 9.16 7.09
N ILE A 41 -13.84 9.79 6.33
CA ILE A 41 -14.09 11.06 5.62
C ILE A 41 -14.46 10.78 4.16
N ASP A 42 -13.72 9.89 3.49
CA ASP A 42 -13.94 9.55 2.08
C ASP A 42 -14.22 8.05 1.92
N PRO A 43 -15.46 7.63 1.66
CA PRO A 43 -15.81 6.21 1.58
C PRO A 43 -15.15 5.47 0.41
N ALA A 44 -14.60 6.18 -0.58
CA ALA A 44 -13.85 5.59 -1.68
C ALA A 44 -12.39 5.29 -1.30
N ARG A 45 -11.91 5.82 -0.15
CA ARG A 45 -10.52 5.72 0.28
C ARG A 45 -10.31 4.65 1.34
N PHE A 46 -9.25 3.87 1.13
CA PHE A 46 -8.85 2.78 2.01
C PHE A 46 -7.38 2.89 2.36
N LEU A 47 -7.05 2.48 3.58
CA LEU A 47 -5.69 2.23 4.05
C LEU A 47 -5.51 0.73 4.17
N ILE A 48 -4.60 0.20 3.36
CA ILE A 48 -4.20 -1.20 3.41
C ILE A 48 -2.87 -1.33 4.13
N LYS A 49 -2.76 -2.30 5.02
CA LYS A 49 -1.56 -2.56 5.82
C LYS A 49 -1.03 -3.96 5.56
N LYS A 50 0.29 -4.07 5.42
CA LYS A 50 1.00 -5.35 5.26
C LYS A 50 2.31 -5.35 6.03
N LEU A 51 2.50 -6.32 6.90
CA LEU A 51 3.79 -6.65 7.48
C LEU A 51 4.63 -7.42 6.45
N TYR A 52 5.88 -7.02 6.30
CA TYR A 52 6.82 -7.69 5.43
C TYR A 52 8.23 -7.58 6.00
N PHE A 53 9.07 -8.55 5.70
CA PHE A 53 10.48 -8.50 6.06
C PHE A 53 11.24 -7.66 5.03
N ASN A 54 11.88 -6.59 5.48
CA ASN A 54 12.72 -5.75 4.63
C ASN A 54 14.13 -6.32 4.58
N GLU A 55 14.42 -7.09 3.52
CA GLU A 55 15.73 -7.73 3.31
C GLU A 55 16.91 -6.75 3.32
N LYS A 56 16.72 -5.51 2.83
CA LYS A 56 17.80 -4.50 2.79
C LYS A 56 18.18 -3.98 4.17
N LEU A 57 17.21 -3.97 5.10
CA LEU A 57 17.40 -3.47 6.46
C LEU A 57 17.43 -4.60 7.49
N ASN A 58 17.27 -5.85 7.04
CA ASN A 58 17.23 -7.06 7.86
C ASN A 58 16.24 -6.94 9.04
N LYS A 59 15.04 -6.41 8.78
CA LYS A 59 14.05 -6.13 9.83
C LYS A 59 12.62 -6.10 9.31
N ASP A 60 11.67 -6.46 10.18
CA ASP A 60 10.24 -6.30 9.92
C ASP A 60 9.84 -4.85 9.73
N HIS A 61 9.07 -4.64 8.67
CA HIS A 61 8.52 -3.36 8.28
C HIS A 61 7.02 -3.47 8.05
N LEU A 62 6.34 -2.33 8.16
CA LEU A 62 4.95 -2.15 7.82
C LEU A 62 4.85 -1.32 6.55
N LEU A 63 4.25 -1.90 5.51
CA LEU A 63 3.84 -1.20 4.31
C LEU A 63 2.39 -0.75 4.43
N LEU A 64 2.19 0.56 4.40
CA LEU A 64 0.91 1.24 4.39
C LEU A 64 0.64 1.70 2.96
N VAL A 65 -0.49 1.30 2.39
CA VAL A 65 -0.91 1.65 1.02
C VAL A 65 -2.23 2.38 1.10
N ILE A 66 -2.24 3.65 0.73
CA ILE A 66 -3.46 4.44 0.64
C ILE A 66 -3.95 4.38 -0.80
N LEU A 67 -5.18 3.94 -0.99
CA LEU A 67 -5.78 3.77 -2.31
C LEU A 67 -7.21 4.27 -2.36
N GLU A 68 -7.66 4.56 -3.57
CA GLU A 68 -9.05 4.82 -3.91
C GLU A 68 -9.56 3.76 -4.88
N ILE A 69 -10.79 3.29 -4.67
CA ILE A 69 -11.46 2.36 -5.59
C ILE A 69 -12.51 3.14 -6.38
N LYS A 70 -12.38 3.13 -7.72
CA LYS A 70 -13.36 3.74 -8.63
C LYS A 70 -13.68 2.75 -9.75
N ARG A 71 -14.91 2.22 -9.75
CA ARG A 71 -15.38 1.19 -10.69
C ARG A 71 -14.41 -0.02 -10.68
N ASN A 72 -13.70 -0.27 -11.78
CA ASN A 72 -12.73 -1.37 -11.92
C ASN A 72 -11.26 -0.91 -11.84
N LEU A 73 -11.01 0.26 -11.24
CA LEU A 73 -9.69 0.84 -11.08
C LEU A 73 -9.34 1.03 -9.60
N ILE A 74 -8.21 0.46 -9.20
CA ILE A 74 -7.56 0.76 -7.93
C ILE A 74 -6.51 1.84 -8.20
N HIS A 75 -6.69 3.01 -7.63
CA HIS A 75 -5.74 4.11 -7.72
C HIS A 75 -4.93 4.21 -6.44
N ILE A 76 -3.64 3.84 -6.50
CA ILE A 76 -2.71 3.99 -5.39
C ILE A 76 -2.31 5.45 -5.28
N ILE A 77 -2.77 6.10 -4.20
CA ILE A 77 -2.54 7.52 -3.92
C ILE A 77 -1.14 7.73 -3.35
N THR A 78 -0.76 6.94 -2.36
CA THR A 78 0.59 6.97 -1.77
C THR A 78 0.93 5.63 -1.11
N ILE A 79 2.21 5.47 -0.78
CA ILE A 79 2.71 4.39 0.06
C ILE A 79 3.58 4.97 1.17
N ILE A 80 3.59 4.29 2.32
CA ILE A 80 4.47 4.61 3.45
C ILE A 80 5.11 3.31 3.91
N ASP A 81 6.43 3.32 4.01
CA ASP A 81 7.23 2.23 4.56
C ASP A 81 7.81 2.66 5.91
N THR A 82 7.61 1.86 6.96
CA THR A 82 8.01 2.21 8.32
C THR A 82 8.35 0.98 9.16
N SER A 83 9.39 1.09 9.99
CA SER A 83 9.72 0.09 11.01
C SER A 83 8.91 0.28 12.31
N LYS A 84 8.11 1.34 12.44
CA LYS A 84 7.35 1.69 13.65
C LYS A 84 6.04 0.90 13.74
N ILE A 85 6.13 -0.44 13.67
CA ILE A 85 4.96 -1.33 13.59
C ILE A 85 3.99 -1.10 14.77
N SER A 86 4.49 -1.10 16.00
CA SER A 86 3.68 -0.94 17.22
C SER A 86 2.85 0.35 17.29
N LYS A 87 3.22 1.37 16.52
CA LYS A 87 2.48 2.64 16.47
C LYS A 87 1.33 2.62 15.46
N TYR A 88 1.42 1.79 14.42
CA TYR A 88 0.58 1.91 13.22
C TYR A 88 -0.19 0.64 12.85
N PHE A 89 0.06 -0.49 13.52
CA PHE A 89 -0.59 -1.78 13.29
C PHE A 89 -1.31 -2.25 14.54
#